data_AF-A0A822D7U8-F1
#
_entry.id   AF-A0A822D7U8-F1
#
_cell.length_a   1.000
_cell.length_b   1.000
_cell.length_c   1.000
_cell.angle_alpha   90.00
_cell.angle_beta   90.00
_cell.angle_gamma   90.00
#
_symmetry.space_group_name_H-M   'P 1'
#
loop_
_entity.id
_entity.type
_entity.pdbx_description
1 polymer ?
#
loop_
_entity_poly.entity_id
_entity_poly.type
_entity_poly.pdbx_seq_one_letter_code
_entity_poly.pdbx_strand_id
1 'polypeptide(L)'
;MLGLTIQIGNAHIIVHLTPIKDLEIMIMDEKLNKNFYKALHLVLQTFVDDLKEYSFSFGMFLPPMNESSANGHQMPVVCRLVFRNPVTNLRSDMNGLDLYT
;
A
#
# COMPACT_ATOMS: atom_id res chain seq x y z
N MET A 1 15.46 10.41 -11.23
CA MET A 1 14.23 9.97 -10.53
C MET A 1 13.58 8.88 -11.36
N LEU A 2 13.22 7.74 -10.78
CA LEU A 2 12.64 6.58 -11.50
C LEU A 2 11.16 6.75 -11.89
N GLY A 3 10.51 7.86 -11.50
CA GLY A 3 9.09 8.12 -11.84
C GLY A 3 8.09 7.21 -11.11
N LEU A 4 8.52 6.48 -10.09
CA LEU A 4 7.73 5.49 -9.33
C LEU A 4 6.90 6.12 -8.19
N THR A 5 6.64 7.43 -8.25
CA THR A 5 5.92 8.15 -7.20
C THR A 5 4.89 9.08 -7.80
N ILE A 6 3.67 9.01 -7.27
CA ILE A 6 2.56 9.89 -7.60
C ILE A 6 2.14 10.60 -6.33
N GLN A 7 1.87 11.90 -6.40
CA GLN A 7 1.46 12.70 -5.24
C GLN A 7 0.03 13.22 -5.43
N ILE A 8 -0.80 13.06 -4.40
CA ILE A 8 -2.15 13.62 -4.31
C ILE A 8 -2.23 14.47 -3.04
N GLY A 9 -2.13 15.79 -3.19
CA GLY A 9 -1.99 16.68 -2.03
C GLY A 9 -0.72 16.32 -1.24
N ASN A 10 -0.87 15.93 0.02
CA ASN A 10 0.25 15.49 0.88
C ASN A 10 0.43 13.96 0.90
N ALA A 11 -0.46 13.21 0.24
CA ALA A 11 -0.35 11.77 0.16
C ALA A 11 0.58 11.37 -0.99
N HIS A 12 1.54 10.51 -0.70
CA HIS A 12 2.50 9.97 -1.65
C HIS A 12 2.19 8.50 -1.91
N ILE A 13 1.95 8.14 -3.18
CA ILE A 13 1.81 6.77 -3.67
C ILE A 13 3.16 6.38 -4.27
N ILE A 14 3.73 5.29 -3.79
CA ILE A 14 5.06 4.81 -4.15
C ILE A 14 4.94 3.37 -4.62
N VAL A 15 5.46 3.07 -5.81
CA VAL A 15 5.60 1.69 -6.30
C VAL A 15 6.92 1.14 -5.80
N HIS A 16 6.91 -0.02 -5.14
CA HIS A 16 8.10 -0.59 -4.54
C HIS A 16 9.10 -1.04 -5.61
N LEU A 17 10.39 -0.69 -5.45
CA LEU A 17 11.43 -1.00 -6.45
C LEU A 17 11.92 -2.47 -6.35
N THR A 18 11.90 -3.04 -5.13
CA THR A 18 12.28 -4.43 -4.84
C THR A 18 11.13 -5.13 -4.11
N PRO A 19 9.95 -5.27 -4.75
CA PRO A 19 8.76 -5.81 -4.10
C PRO A 19 8.99 -7.25 -3.64
N ILE A 20 8.51 -7.60 -2.44
CA ILE A 20 8.47 -9.00 -1.99
C ILE A 20 7.36 -9.75 -2.76
N LYS A 21 6.32 -9.02 -3.18
CA LYS A 21 5.18 -9.54 -3.94
C LYS A 21 4.83 -8.60 -5.08
N ASP A 22 4.40 -9.18 -6.21
CA ASP A 22 4.02 -8.41 -7.39
C ASP A 22 3.08 -7.24 -7.05
N LEU A 23 3.29 -6.12 -7.75
CA LEU A 23 2.48 -4.89 -7.63
C LEU A 23 2.36 -4.38 -6.18
N GLU A 24 3.46 -4.37 -5.45
CA GLU A 24 3.49 -3.76 -4.12
C GLU A 24 3.46 -2.24 -4.20
N ILE A 25 2.42 -1.65 -3.60
CA ILE A 25 2.22 -0.20 -3.55
C ILE A 25 2.16 0.26 -2.10
N MET A 26 2.88 1.34 -1.81
CA MET A 26 2.88 2.01 -0.53
C MET A 26 2.28 3.40 -0.65
N ILE A 27 1.33 3.73 0.22
CA ILE A 27 0.76 5.08 0.33
C ILE A 27 1.18 5.65 1.68
N MET A 28 1.72 6.86 1.69
CA MET A 28 2.18 7.54 2.91
C MET A 28 1.61 8.96 2.99
N ASP A 29 1.17 9.36 4.18
CA ASP A 29 0.80 10.74 4.51
C ASP A 29 1.11 10.97 6.01
N GLU A 30 1.23 12.22 6.43
CA GLU A 30 1.42 12.57 7.84
C GLU A 30 0.18 12.22 8.67
N LYS A 31 -1.01 12.32 8.08
CA LYS A 31 -2.29 12.11 8.76
C LYS A 31 -3.30 11.40 7.90
N LEU A 32 -4.23 10.68 8.54
CA LEU A 32 -5.37 10.07 7.88
C LEU A 32 -6.35 11.17 7.48
N ASN A 33 -6.34 11.56 6.21
CA ASN A 33 -7.10 12.70 5.70
C ASN A 33 -7.79 12.35 4.36
N LYS A 34 -8.56 13.30 3.82
CA LYS A 34 -9.28 13.11 2.54
C LYS A 34 -8.36 12.80 1.36
N ASN A 35 -7.15 13.35 1.33
CA ASN A 35 -6.18 13.09 0.26
C ASN A 35 -5.64 11.66 0.35
N PHE A 36 -5.37 11.16 1.56
CA PHE A 36 -5.01 9.76 1.78
C PHE A 36 -6.09 8.81 1.25
N TYR A 37 -7.36 9.06 1.57
CA TYR A 37 -8.46 8.25 1.05
C TYR A 37 -8.62 8.34 -0.47
N LYS A 38 -8.38 9.51 -1.07
CA LYS A 38 -8.36 9.68 -2.53
C LYS A 38 -7.21 8.89 -3.16
N ALA A 39 -6.03 8.89 -2.55
CA ALA A 39 -4.89 8.11 -3.00
C ALA A 39 -5.18 6.61 -2.92
N LEU A 40 -5.74 6.14 -1.80
CA LEU A 40 -6.15 4.75 -1.65
C LEU A 40 -7.21 4.36 -2.68
N HIS A 41 -8.23 5.19 -2.87
CA HIS A 41 -9.26 4.97 -3.89
C HIS A 41 -8.66 4.90 -5.29
N LEU A 42 -7.74 5.80 -5.65
CA LEU A 42 -7.09 5.78 -6.96
C LEU A 42 -6.34 4.46 -7.18
N VAL A 43 -5.57 4.00 -6.20
CA VAL A 43 -4.82 2.74 -6.32
C VAL A 43 -5.77 1.55 -6.49
N LEU A 44 -6.82 1.47 -5.66
CA LEU A 44 -7.82 0.40 -5.75
C LEU A 44 -8.56 0.43 -7.08
N GLN A 45 -8.90 1.62 -7.56
CA GLN A 45 -9.56 1.79 -8.84
C GLN A 45 -8.66 1.34 -9.99
N THR A 46 -7.37 1.72 -9.98
CA THR A 46 -6.41 1.28 -11.00
C THR A 46 -6.22 -0.24 -11.00
N PHE A 47 -6.23 -0.89 -9.83
CA PHE A 47 -6.19 -2.35 -9.76
C PHE A 47 -7.38 -2.99 -10.49
N VAL A 48 -8.59 -2.47 -10.25
CA VAL A 48 -9.83 -3.02 -10.79
C VAL A 48 -10.04 -2.64 -12.26
N ASP A 49 -9.94 -1.36 -12.59
CA ASP A 49 -10.33 -0.80 -13.87
C ASP A 49 -9.24 -0.94 -14.92
N ASP A 50 -7.97 -0.72 -14.55
CA ASP A 50 -6.85 -0.70 -15.49
C ASP A 50 -6.10 -2.04 -15.53
N LEU A 51 -5.81 -2.63 -14.37
CA LEU A 51 -5.03 -3.87 -14.26
C LEU A 51 -5.89 -5.14 -14.31
N LYS A 52 -7.21 -5.01 -14.10
CA LYS A 52 -8.16 -6.14 -13.99
C LYS A 52 -7.78 -7.14 -12.89
N GLU A 53 -7.15 -6.64 -11.83
CA GLU A 53 -6.72 -7.41 -10.68
C GLU A 53 -7.66 -7.20 -9.49
N TYR A 54 -8.42 -8.26 -9.18
CA TYR A 54 -9.47 -8.24 -8.16
C TYR A 54 -9.03 -8.85 -6.82
N SER A 55 -7.88 -9.53 -6.80
CA SER A 55 -7.33 -10.20 -5.63
C SER A 55 -6.20 -9.39 -5.03
N PHE A 56 -6.50 -8.54 -4.07
CA PHE A 56 -5.48 -7.78 -3.34
C PHE A 56 -5.73 -7.82 -1.83
N SER A 57 -4.67 -7.59 -1.08
CA SER A 57 -4.72 -7.41 0.37
C SER A 57 -4.01 -6.12 0.71
N PHE A 58 -4.50 -5.42 1.73
CA PHE A 58 -3.83 -4.24 2.22
C PHE A 58 -3.85 -4.18 3.74
N GLY A 59 -2.82 -3.55 4.28
CA GLY A 59 -2.70 -3.23 5.71
C GLY A 59 -2.48 -1.73 5.88
N MET A 60 -2.98 -1.18 6.97
CA MET A 60 -2.73 0.21 7.36
C MET A 60 -2.00 0.24 8.70
N PHE A 61 -0.92 1.03 8.74
CA PHE A 61 -0.19 1.38 9.94
C PHE A 61 -0.62 2.79 10.33
N LEU A 62 -1.35 2.88 11.43
CA LEU A 62 -1.86 4.14 11.96
C LEU A 62 -1.08 4.52 13.23
N PRO A 63 -0.98 5.81 13.56
CA PRO A 63 -0.53 6.24 14.88
C PRO A 63 -1.30 5.52 15.99
N PRO A 64 -0.64 5.22 17.13
CA PRO A 64 -1.32 4.65 18.28
C PRO A 64 -2.43 5.59 18.78
N MET A 65 -3.57 5.03 19.22
CA MET A 65 -4.70 5.83 19.71
C MET A 65 -4.40 6.60 21.00
N ASN A 66 -3.41 6.16 21.79
CA ASN A 66 -3.03 6.85 23.02
C ASN A 66 -1.89 7.84 22.72
N GLU A 67 -2.21 9.13 22.75
CA GLU A 67 -1.27 10.21 22.53
C GLU A 67 -0.32 10.34 23.73
N SER A 68 0.80 9.63 23.67
CA SER A 68 2.00 10.02 24.41
C SER A 68 3.23 9.46 23.70
N SER A 69 3.50 10.00 22.51
CA SER A 69 4.86 10.00 22.03
C SER A 69 5.61 10.99 22.92
N ALA A 70 6.32 10.49 23.93
CA ALA A 70 7.11 11.28 24.87
C ALA A 70 8.13 12.22 24.18
N ASN A 71 8.34 12.04 22.86
CA ASN A 71 9.29 12.78 22.04
C ASN A 71 8.64 13.64 20.96
N GLY A 72 7.31 13.82 20.94
CA GLY A 72 6.60 14.69 19.98
C GLY A 72 6.57 14.22 18.52
N HIS A 73 7.14 13.05 18.22
CA HIS A 73 7.14 12.47 16.87
C HIS A 73 5.90 11.58 16.70
N GLN A 74 5.01 11.94 15.77
CA GLN A 74 3.90 11.09 15.34
C GLN A 74 4.37 10.22 14.17
N MET A 75 4.07 8.91 14.24
CA MET A 75 4.33 7.99 13.13
C MET A 75 3.45 8.40 11.93
N PRO A 76 3.98 8.43 10.70
CA PRO A 76 3.14 8.69 9.53
C PRO A 76 2.10 7.58 9.35
N VAL A 77 1.00 7.93 8.69
CA VAL A 77 0.02 6.95 8.23
C VAL A 77 0.56 6.26 6.98
N VAL A 78 0.63 4.94 7.02
CA VAL A 78 1.13 4.14 5.89
C VAL A 78 0.09 3.09 5.52
N CYS A 79 -0.26 2.97 4.25
CA CYS A 79 -0.97 1.81 3.70
C CYS A 79 -0.04 1.04 2.77
N ARG A 80 0.04 -0.27 2.95
CA ARG A 80 0.70 -1.17 1.99
C ARG A 80 -0.36 -2.03 1.34
N LEU A 81 -0.38 -2.02 0.02
CA LEU A 81 -1.23 -2.84 -0.83
C LEU A 81 -0.35 -3.85 -1.56
N VAL A 82 -0.83 -5.09 -1.61
CA VAL A 82 -0.13 -6.21 -2.22
C VAL A 82 -1.12 -7.02 -3.05
N PHE A 83 -0.74 -7.34 -4.27
CA PHE A 83 -1.51 -8.21 -5.13
C PHE A 83 -1.29 -9.70 -4.75
N ARG A 84 -2.36 -10.51 -4.82
CA ARG A 84 -2.40 -11.90 -4.33
C ARG A 84 -2.53 -12.97 -5.42
N ASN A 85 -2.31 -12.64 -6.69
CA ASN A 85 -2.57 -13.48 -7.87
C ASN A 85 -4.05 -13.56 -8.30
N PRO A 86 -4.32 -13.81 -9.60
CA PRO A 86 -5.68 -13.82 -10.13
C PRO A 86 -6.57 -14.86 -9.45
N VAL A 87 -7.83 -14.50 -9.19
CA VAL A 87 -8.86 -15.38 -8.58
C VAL A 87 -9.03 -16.70 -9.33
N THR A 88 -8.73 -16.73 -10.62
CA THR A 88 -8.86 -17.90 -11.50
C THR A 88 -7.75 -18.94 -11.32
N ASN A 89 -6.67 -18.61 -10.60
CA ASN A 89 -5.60 -19.56 -10.31
C ASN A 89 -5.86 -20.31 -9.00
N LEU A 90 -5.94 -21.64 -9.08
CA LEU A 90 -6.19 -22.53 -7.94
C LEU A 90 -5.04 -22.51 -6.89
N ARG A 91 -3.88 -21.97 -7.23
CA ARG A 91 -2.70 -21.85 -6.36
C ARG A 91 -2.36 -20.37 -6.19
N SER A 92 -2.91 -19.73 -5.16
CA SER A 92 -2.70 -18.30 -4.89
C SER A 92 -1.90 -18.00 -3.63
N ASP A 93 -1.25 -18.98 -3.01
CA ASP A 93 -0.56 -18.76 -1.74
C ASP A 93 0.95 -18.62 -1.92
N MET A 94 1.53 -17.76 -1.07
CA MET A 94 2.98 -17.59 -0.95
C MET A 94 3.64 -18.96 -0.83
N ASN A 95 4.60 -19.24 -1.70
CA ASN A 95 5.33 -20.49 -1.62
C ASN A 95 6.38 -20.40 -0.49
N GLY A 96 6.95 -21.54 -0.08
CA GLY A 96 7.95 -21.56 0.98
C GLY A 96 9.20 -20.73 0.67
N LEU A 97 9.59 -20.60 -0.60
CA LEU A 97 10.72 -19.76 -1.00
C LEU A 97 10.41 -18.26 -0.81
N ASP A 98 9.18 -17.83 -1.10
CA ASP A 98 8.72 -16.44 -0.90
C ASP A 98 8.75 -16.00 0.59
N LEU A 99 8.78 -16.95 1.55
CA LEU A 99 8.80 -16.65 2.98
C LEU A 99 10.23 -16.52 3.55
N TYR A 100 11.22 -17.12 2.90
CA TYR A 100 12.59 -17.24 3.43
C TYR A 100 13.65 -16.55 2.55
N THR A 101 13.23 -15.80 1.52
CA THR A 101 14.11 -14.99 0.67
C THR A 101 13.86 -13.52 0.92
#